data_AF-A0A837IEX5-F1
#
_entry.id   AF-A0A837IEX5-F1
#
_cell.length_a   1.000
_cell.length_b   1.000
_cell.length_c   1.000
_cell.angle_alpha   90.00
_cell.angle_beta   90.00
_cell.angle_gamma   90.00
#
_symmetry.space_group_name_H-M   'P 1'
#
loop_
_entity.id
_entity.type
_entity.pdbx_description
1 polymer ?
#
loop_
_entity_poly.entity_id
_entity_poly.type
_entity_poly.pdbx_seq_one_letter_code
_entity_poly.pdbx_strand_id
1 'polypeptide(L)'
;MATDQTENRDLSEKVLLEFEAYDRPHKVWTKEFYSSVIVIAFLVSVILYFIEGLMPVAVIWALVFMLWAMARTEPKMIKTEITSWGLKASEKTYRYEEMVSFWFETKWGTRLMRINLSRMPWHLVVVIDSKKEEEIKKVMVESVDYSEPEVTWMDRAVKWMGNKMPLE
;
A
#
# COMPACT_ATOMS: atom_id res chain seq x y z
N MET A 1 59.67 -1.32 11.50
CA MET A 1 58.84 -1.08 10.30
C MET A 1 57.73 -2.11 10.30
N ALA A 2 56.61 -1.80 10.96
CA ALA A 2 55.40 -2.62 10.91
C ALA A 2 54.35 -1.75 10.21
N THR A 3 53.94 -2.20 9.03
CA THR A 3 53.00 -1.50 8.16
C THR A 3 51.62 -1.57 8.79
N ASP A 4 51.17 -0.46 9.36
CA ASP A 4 49.80 -0.29 9.85
C ASP A 4 48.88 -0.15 8.63
N GLN A 5 48.35 -1.29 8.18
CA GLN A 5 47.30 -1.35 7.16
C GLN A 5 46.01 -0.89 7.84
N THR A 6 45.78 0.42 7.88
CA THR A 6 44.48 0.98 8.27
C THR A 6 43.48 0.54 7.19
N GLU A 7 42.78 -0.56 7.46
CA GLU A 7 41.63 -1.02 6.69
C GLU A 7 40.58 0.09 6.71
N ASN A 8 40.60 0.93 5.68
CA ASN A 8 39.61 1.97 5.46
C ASN A 8 38.30 1.27 5.11
N ARG A 9 37.57 0.84 6.15
CA ARG A 9 36.20 0.36 6.02
C ARG A 9 35.42 1.52 5.42
N ASP A 10 35.15 1.39 4.14
CA ASP A 10 34.26 2.26 3.39
C ASP A 10 32.88 2.18 4.03
N LEU A 11 32.65 3.03 5.04
CA LEU A 11 31.38 3.20 5.74
C LEU A 11 30.36 3.95 4.88
N SER A 12 30.64 4.16 3.58
CA SER A 12 29.69 4.81 2.69
C SER A 12 28.47 3.91 2.47
N GLU A 13 27.30 4.53 2.50
CA GLU A 13 26.04 3.88 2.17
C GLU A 13 26.08 3.44 0.69
N LYS A 14 25.91 2.14 0.44
CA LYS A 14 25.87 1.58 -0.91
C LYS A 14 24.43 1.28 -1.27
N VAL A 15 24.00 1.75 -2.44
CA VAL A 15 22.69 1.40 -2.98
C VAL A 15 22.77 -0.01 -3.55
N LEU A 16 21.98 -0.92 -2.99
CA LEU A 16 21.93 -2.33 -3.38
C LEU A 16 20.91 -2.56 -4.50
N LEU A 17 19.77 -1.86 -4.42
CA LEU A 17 18.68 -2.01 -5.39
C LEU A 17 17.84 -0.72 -5.47
N GLU A 18 17.52 -0.28 -6.68
CA GLU A 18 16.59 0.83 -6.91
C GLU A 18 15.38 0.35 -7.72
N PHE A 19 14.19 0.80 -7.33
CA PHE A 19 12.97 0.58 -8.10
C PHE A 19 11.97 1.71 -7.94
N GLU A 20 11.19 1.95 -9.00
CA GLU A 20 10.08 2.88 -8.98
C GLU A 20 8.77 2.12 -8.74
N ALA A 21 8.00 2.57 -7.76
CA ALA A 21 6.71 1.99 -7.45
C ALA A 21 5.72 3.07 -7.00
N TYR A 22 4.43 2.74 -6.99
CA TYR A 22 3.42 3.66 -6.49
C TYR A 22 3.59 3.92 -4.99
N ASP A 23 3.41 5.18 -4.57
CA ASP A 23 3.48 5.59 -3.16
C ASP A 23 2.46 4.88 -2.26
N ARG A 24 1.35 4.41 -2.85
CA ARG A 24 0.28 3.69 -2.16
C ARG A 24 -0.33 2.63 -3.06
N PRO A 25 -0.85 1.52 -2.49
CA PRO A 25 -1.66 0.57 -3.24
C PRO A 25 -2.85 1.29 -3.88
N HIS A 26 -3.03 1.14 -5.20
CA HIS A 26 -4.09 1.80 -5.93
C HIS A 26 -5.19 0.82 -6.30
N LYS A 27 -6.36 0.93 -5.67
CA LYS A 27 -7.56 0.25 -6.16
C LYS A 27 -8.16 1.08 -7.29
N VAL A 28 -7.99 0.63 -8.54
CA VAL A 28 -8.71 1.21 -9.67
C VAL A 28 -10.14 0.66 -9.62
N TRP A 29 -11.10 1.53 -9.36
CA TRP A 29 -12.52 1.16 -9.41
C TRP A 29 -12.94 0.92 -10.87
N THR A 30 -13.65 -0.18 -11.12
CA THR A 30 -14.14 -0.52 -12.46
C THR A 30 -15.25 0.43 -12.91
N LYS A 31 -15.43 0.57 -14.23
CA LYS A 31 -16.54 1.38 -14.79
C LYS A 31 -17.91 0.87 -14.34
N GLU A 32 -18.03 -0.44 -14.13
CA GLU A 32 -19.24 -1.12 -13.65
C GLU A 32 -19.62 -0.69 -12.23
N PHE A 33 -18.63 -0.50 -11.35
CA PHE A 33 -18.85 0.04 -10.01
C PHE A 33 -19.42 1.45 -10.06
N TYR A 34 -18.82 2.36 -10.85
CA TYR A 34 -19.36 3.72 -11.00
C TYR A 34 -20.75 3.73 -11.63
N SER A 35 -20.99 2.89 -12.63
CA SER A 35 -22.30 2.77 -13.25
C SER A 35 -23.35 2.36 -12.23
N SER A 36 -23.06 1.34 -11.41
CA SER A 36 -23.95 0.87 -10.35
C SER A 36 -24.24 1.96 -9.31
N VAL A 37 -23.20 2.67 -8.84
CA VAL A 37 -23.35 3.79 -7.89
C VAL A 37 -24.21 4.90 -8.48
N ILE A 38 -23.99 5.28 -9.74
CA ILE A 38 -24.77 6.34 -10.42
C ILE A 38 -26.22 5.91 -10.61
N VAL A 39 -26.48 4.66 -11.00
CA VAL A 39 -27.84 4.13 -11.16
C VAL A 39 -28.59 4.12 -9.83
N ILE A 40 -27.96 3.64 -8.75
CA ILE A 40 -28.55 3.63 -7.40
C ILE A 40 -28.80 5.07 -6.94
N ALA A 41 -27.82 5.96 -7.06
CA ALA A 41 -27.97 7.36 -6.68
C ALA A 41 -29.10 8.05 -7.46
N PHE A 42 -29.24 7.75 -8.74
CA PHE A 42 -30.33 8.26 -9.58
C PHE A 42 -31.69 7.74 -9.10
N LEU A 43 -31.84 6.43 -8.86
CA LEU A 43 -33.09 5.84 -8.37
C LEU A 43 -33.50 6.43 -7.02
N VAL A 44 -32.56 6.52 -6.07
CA VAL A 44 -32.82 7.12 -4.76
C VAL A 44 -33.17 8.60 -4.89
N SER A 45 -32.50 9.34 -5.79
CA SER A 45 -32.82 10.74 -6.06
C SER A 45 -34.25 10.91 -6.56
N VAL A 46 -34.71 10.06 -7.49
CA VAL A 46 -36.09 10.10 -8.00
C VAL A 46 -37.09 9.85 -6.86
N ILE A 47 -36.84 8.86 -6.01
CA ILE A 47 -37.71 8.55 -4.87
C ILE A 47 -37.76 9.74 -3.89
N LEU A 48 -36.61 10.30 -3.50
CA LEU A 48 -36.56 11.42 -2.55
C LEU A 48 -37.16 12.70 -3.13
N TYR A 49 -37.05 12.92 -4.43
CA TYR A 49 -37.69 14.06 -5.11
C TYR A 49 -39.21 14.07 -4.89
N PHE A 50 -39.86 12.91 -4.97
CA PHE A 50 -41.30 12.82 -4.72
C PHE A 50 -41.68 12.94 -3.24
N ILE A 51 -40.77 12.65 -2.30
CA ILE A 51 -41.03 12.69 -0.86
C ILE A 51 -40.90 14.12 -0.31
N GLU A 52 -39.78 14.79 -0.58
CA GLU A 52 -39.41 16.05 0.08
C GLU A 52 -39.01 17.15 -0.92
N GLY A 53 -38.88 16.83 -2.21
CA GLY A 53 -38.52 17.78 -3.27
C GLY A 53 -37.02 17.81 -3.59
N LEU A 54 -36.51 18.96 -4.04
CA LEU A 54 -35.16 19.10 -4.62
C LEU A 54 -34.01 19.02 -3.61
N MET A 55 -34.24 19.34 -2.33
CA MET A 55 -33.16 19.46 -1.33
C MET A 55 -32.40 18.14 -1.10
N PRO A 56 -33.04 16.98 -0.84
CA PRO A 56 -32.31 15.73 -0.63
C PRO A 56 -31.59 15.22 -1.89
N VAL A 57 -32.13 15.52 -3.08
CA VAL A 57 -31.50 15.19 -4.36
C VAL A 57 -30.14 15.87 -4.47
N ALA A 58 -30.05 17.15 -4.12
CA ALA A 58 -28.79 17.89 -4.13
C ALA A 58 -27.74 17.27 -3.18
N VAL A 59 -28.16 16.79 -2.00
CA VAL A 59 -27.27 16.14 -1.03
C VAL A 59 -26.72 14.81 -1.58
N ILE A 60 -27.56 13.98 -2.21
CA ILE A 60 -27.10 12.74 -2.85
C ILE A 60 -26.06 13.05 -3.92
N TRP A 61 -26.33 14.01 -4.79
CA TRP A 61 -25.39 14.37 -5.85
C TRP A 61 -24.08 14.98 -5.33
N ALA A 62 -24.11 15.69 -4.19
CA ALA A 62 -22.89 16.14 -3.53
C ALA A 62 -22.03 14.96 -3.03
N LEU A 63 -22.65 13.91 -2.47
CA LEU A 63 -21.94 12.69 -2.06
C LEU A 63 -21.37 11.92 -3.27
N VAL A 64 -22.15 11.77 -4.34
CA VAL A 64 -21.69 11.15 -5.59
C VAL A 64 -20.48 11.91 -6.15
N PHE A 65 -20.58 13.24 -6.18
CA PHE A 65 -19.48 14.11 -6.61
C PHE A 65 -18.24 13.94 -5.73
N MET A 66 -18.40 13.91 -4.41
CA MET A 66 -17.30 13.67 -3.47
C MET A 66 -16.60 12.33 -3.75
N LEU A 67 -17.36 11.24 -3.91
CA LEU A 67 -16.81 9.92 -4.23
C LEU A 67 -16.05 9.94 -5.55
N TRP A 68 -16.61 10.57 -6.58
CA TRP A 68 -15.96 10.73 -7.88
C TRP A 68 -14.66 11.54 -7.79
N ALA A 69 -14.64 12.62 -7.00
CA ALA A 69 -13.45 13.44 -6.81
C ALA A 69 -12.33 12.67 -6.09
N MET A 70 -12.68 11.91 -5.03
CA MET A 70 -11.72 11.08 -4.30
C MET A 70 -11.10 10.00 -5.20
N ALA A 71 -11.93 9.38 -6.02
CA ALA A 71 -11.52 8.35 -6.95
C ALA A 71 -10.53 8.79 -8.02
N ARG A 72 -10.57 10.07 -8.43
CA ARG A 72 -9.68 10.59 -9.48
C ARG A 72 -8.29 10.97 -8.98
N THR A 73 -7.99 10.75 -7.70
CA THR A 73 -6.66 11.03 -7.14
C THR A 73 -5.69 9.89 -7.41
N GLU A 74 -5.02 9.95 -8.56
CA GLU A 74 -3.99 8.97 -8.93
C GLU A 74 -2.79 9.03 -7.96
N PRO A 75 -2.20 7.88 -7.60
CA PRO A 75 -1.00 7.83 -6.77
C PRO A 75 0.22 8.26 -7.56
N LYS A 76 1.11 9.01 -6.91
CA LYS A 76 2.41 9.37 -7.48
C LYS A 76 3.33 8.15 -7.51
N MET A 77 4.19 8.08 -8.52
CA MET A 77 5.31 7.15 -8.56
C MET A 77 6.42 7.69 -7.67
N ILE A 78 6.96 6.86 -6.78
CA ILE A 78 8.09 7.19 -5.92
C ILE A 78 9.27 6.26 -6.23
N LYS A 79 10.48 6.80 -6.13
CA LYS A 79 11.71 6.02 -6.14
C LYS A 79 11.92 5.43 -4.75
N THR A 80 12.11 4.12 -4.69
CA THR A 80 12.46 3.40 -3.48
C THR A 80 13.84 2.77 -3.69
N GLU A 81 14.74 3.03 -2.76
CA GLU A 81 16.12 2.54 -2.79
C GLU A 81 16.33 1.65 -1.57
N ILE A 82 16.82 0.43 -1.80
CA ILE A 82 17.31 -0.47 -0.75
C ILE A 82 18.81 -0.25 -0.69
N THR A 83 19.29 0.20 0.45
CA THR A 83 20.69 0.49 0.70
C THR A 83 21.25 -0.49 1.73
N SER A 84 22.57 -0.44 1.93
CA SER A 84 23.25 -1.22 2.97
C SER A 84 22.81 -0.85 4.39
N TRP A 85 22.15 0.29 4.58
CA TRP A 85 21.68 0.76 5.90
C TRP A 85 20.19 0.55 6.14
N GLY A 86 19.40 0.41 5.08
CA GLY A 86 17.97 0.23 5.19
C GLY A 86 17.22 0.52 3.90
N LEU A 87 15.97 0.97 4.05
CA LEU A 87 15.07 1.29 2.95
C LEU A 87 14.78 2.78 2.93
N LYS A 88 15.09 3.43 1.80
CA LYS A 88 14.72 4.81 1.51
C LYS A 88 13.49 4.84 0.64
N ALA A 89 12.41 5.41 1.17
CA ALA A 89 11.19 5.66 0.43
C ALA A 89 10.93 7.18 0.42
N SER A 90 11.03 7.79 -0.76
CA SER A 90 10.88 9.23 -0.94
C SER A 90 11.82 10.03 -0.01
N GLU A 91 11.30 10.82 0.94
CA GLU A 91 12.11 11.64 1.86
C GLU A 91 12.47 10.92 3.18
N LYS A 92 11.99 9.69 3.41
CA LYS A 92 12.21 8.95 4.66
C LYS A 92 13.16 7.79 4.47
N THR A 93 14.09 7.66 5.41
CA THR A 93 14.98 6.50 5.52
C THR A 93 14.55 5.67 6.72
N TYR A 94 14.20 4.41 6.47
CA TYR A 94 13.90 3.41 7.49
C TYR A 94 15.12 2.51 7.63
N ARG A 95 15.71 2.43 8.82
CA ARG A 95 16.89 1.60 9.02
C ARG A 95 16.51 0.15 9.31
N TYR A 96 17.39 -0.80 9.01
CA TYR A 96 17.13 -2.21 9.30
C TYR A 96 16.91 -2.49 10.79
N GLU A 97 17.55 -1.74 11.69
CA GLU A 97 17.35 -1.93 13.14
C GLU A 97 15.93 -1.57 13.61
N GLU A 98 15.20 -0.80 12.80
CA GLU A 98 13.80 -0.47 13.06
C GLU A 98 12.85 -1.52 12.48
N MET A 99 13.34 -2.43 11.62
CA MET A 99 12.53 -3.46 10.95
C MET A 99 12.56 -4.76 11.75
N VAL A 100 11.38 -5.24 12.15
CA VAL A 100 11.23 -6.47 12.94
C VAL A 100 11.03 -7.68 12.03
N SER A 101 10.12 -7.56 11.07
CA SER A 101 9.85 -8.63 10.10
C SER A 101 9.28 -8.07 8.81
N PHE A 102 9.37 -8.83 7.73
CA PHE A 102 8.72 -8.47 6.47
C PHE A 102 8.05 -9.67 5.79
N TRP A 103 7.04 -9.39 4.98
CA TRP A 103 6.34 -10.38 4.16
C TRP A 103 5.77 -9.75 2.89
N PHE A 104 5.35 -10.59 1.95
CA PHE A 104 4.74 -10.15 0.70
C PHE A 104 3.25 -10.49 0.66
N GLU A 105 2.43 -9.53 0.26
CA GLU A 105 0.98 -9.69 0.13
C GLU A 105 0.54 -9.17 -1.25
N THR A 106 -0.49 -9.78 -1.85
CA THR A 106 -1.10 -9.24 -3.07
C THR A 106 -2.46 -8.67 -2.73
N LYS A 107 -2.67 -7.38 -3.02
CA LYS A 107 -3.95 -6.70 -2.79
C LYS A 107 -4.37 -5.91 -4.02
N TRP A 108 -5.59 -6.15 -4.50
CA TRP A 108 -6.16 -5.51 -5.69
C TRP A 108 -5.29 -5.63 -6.96
N GLY A 109 -4.60 -6.76 -7.13
CA GLY A 109 -3.72 -7.01 -8.27
C GLY A 109 -2.34 -6.33 -8.17
N THR A 110 -2.09 -5.55 -7.11
CA THR A 110 -0.78 -4.96 -6.81
C THR A 110 -0.03 -5.83 -5.80
N ARG A 111 1.26 -6.06 -6.04
CA ARG A 111 2.14 -6.77 -5.11
C ARG A 111 2.71 -5.77 -4.09
N LEU A 112 2.61 -6.13 -2.82
CA LEU A 112 2.98 -5.29 -1.69
C LEU A 112 4.02 -6.02 -0.84
N MET A 113 5.01 -5.26 -0.39
CA MET A 113 5.92 -5.66 0.67
C MET A 113 5.52 -4.93 1.94
N ARG A 114 5.18 -5.70 2.98
CA ARG A 114 4.87 -5.16 4.30
C ARG A 114 6.05 -5.39 5.21
N ILE A 115 6.40 -4.37 5.97
CA ILE A 115 7.48 -4.39 6.96
C ILE A 115 6.89 -3.97 8.30
N ASN A 116 7.05 -4.81 9.32
CA ASN A 116 6.77 -4.45 10.70
C ASN A 116 7.92 -3.62 11.24
N LEU A 117 7.59 -2.47 11.83
CA LEU A 117 8.54 -1.59 12.46
C LEU A 117 8.43 -1.67 13.98
N SER A 118 9.55 -1.60 14.69
CA SER A 118 9.60 -1.53 16.15
C SER A 118 9.15 -0.17 16.69
N ARG A 119 9.13 0.85 15.82
CA ARG A 119 8.75 2.24 16.12
C ARG A 119 7.56 2.69 15.26
N MET A 120 6.82 3.68 15.75
CA MET A 120 5.72 4.31 15.01
C MET A 120 6.18 4.71 13.59
N PRO A 121 5.49 4.32 12.51
CA PRO A 121 4.07 3.90 12.42
C PRO A 121 3.76 2.40 12.58
N TRP A 122 4.66 1.57 13.11
CA TRP A 122 4.52 0.11 13.32
C TRP A 122 4.40 -0.76 12.06
N HIS A 123 3.85 -0.23 10.98
CA HIS A 123 3.77 -0.90 9.69
C HIS A 123 4.18 0.04 8.57
N LEU A 124 5.03 -0.46 7.68
CA LEU A 124 5.38 0.17 6.42
C LEU A 124 4.88 -0.72 5.28
N VAL A 125 4.23 -0.11 4.30
CA VAL A 125 3.74 -0.81 3.11
C VAL A 125 4.43 -0.18 1.91
N VAL A 126 5.18 -0.99 1.18
CA VAL A 126 5.89 -0.60 -0.04
C VAL A 126 5.27 -1.36 -1.20
N VAL A 127 4.84 -0.65 -2.24
CA VAL A 127 4.42 -1.29 -3.49
C VAL A 127 5.68 -1.81 -4.19
N ILE A 128 5.64 -3.04 -4.70
CA ILE A 128 6.77 -3.64 -5.42
C ILE A 128 6.32 -4.15 -6.78
N ASP A 129 7.23 -4.15 -7.76
CA ASP A 129 7.02 -4.91 -8.99
C ASP A 129 7.24 -6.40 -8.69
N SER A 130 6.24 -7.22 -9.01
CA SER A 130 6.31 -8.69 -8.98
C SER A 130 7.58 -9.28 -9.59
N LYS A 131 8.16 -8.66 -10.62
CA LYS A 131 9.38 -9.14 -11.28
C LYS A 131 10.64 -8.99 -10.43
N LYS A 132 10.65 -8.03 -9.50
CA LYS A 132 11.79 -7.74 -8.61
C LYS A 132 11.64 -8.39 -7.24
N GLU A 133 10.54 -9.09 -6.97
CA GLU A 133 10.26 -9.69 -5.67
C GLU A 133 11.37 -10.64 -5.19
N GLU A 134 11.86 -11.52 -6.07
CA GLU A 134 12.91 -12.46 -5.69
C GLU A 134 14.24 -11.76 -5.36
N GLU A 135 14.55 -10.69 -6.07
CA GLU A 135 15.76 -9.89 -5.85
C GLU A 135 15.67 -9.12 -4.54
N ILE A 136 14.52 -8.46 -4.30
CA ILE A 136 14.21 -7.77 -3.04
C ILE A 136 14.28 -8.75 -1.87
N LYS A 137 13.70 -9.95 -2.03
CA LYS A 137 13.73 -10.98 -0.99
C LYS A 137 15.15 -11.39 -0.63
N LYS A 138 16.03 -11.61 -1.63
CA LYS A 138 17.43 -11.99 -1.35
C LYS A 138 18.15 -10.93 -0.52
N VAL A 139 18.01 -9.66 -0.90
CA VAL A 139 18.66 -8.55 -0.18
C VAL A 139 18.07 -8.36 1.22
N MET A 140 16.74 -8.44 1.37
CA MET A 140 16.09 -8.19 2.65
C MET A 140 16.26 -9.33 3.67
N VAL A 141 16.29 -10.59 3.24
CA VAL A 141 16.50 -11.73 4.14
C VAL A 141 17.87 -11.68 4.83
N GLU A 142 18.87 -11.05 4.23
CA GLU A 142 20.19 -10.88 4.85
C GLU A 142 20.16 -9.95 6.08
N SER A 143 19.18 -9.04 6.16
CA SER A 143 19.12 -8.00 7.19
C SER A 143 17.86 -8.04 8.07
N VAL A 144 16.77 -8.66 7.61
CA VAL A 144 15.46 -8.67 8.29
C VAL A 144 14.81 -10.05 8.18
N ASP A 145 14.11 -10.49 9.23
CA ASP A 145 13.41 -11.77 9.24
C ASP A 145 12.18 -11.78 8.31
N TYR A 146 12.09 -12.83 7.47
CA TYR A 146 10.90 -13.08 6.66
C TYR A 146 9.87 -13.87 7.47
N SER A 147 8.81 -13.19 7.93
CA SER A 147 7.75 -13.79 8.75
C SER A 147 6.40 -13.17 8.43
N GLU A 148 5.48 -14.01 7.94
CA GLU A 148 4.08 -13.62 7.72
C GLU A 148 3.34 -13.63 9.07
N PRO A 149 2.58 -12.57 9.40
CA PRO A 149 1.87 -12.52 10.68
C PRO A 149 0.87 -13.67 10.81
N GLU A 150 0.76 -14.24 12.01
CA GLU A 150 -0.20 -15.31 12.28
C GLU A 150 -1.63 -14.84 12.02
N VAL A 151 -2.33 -15.56 11.14
CA VAL A 151 -3.73 -15.27 10.79
C VAL A 151 -4.61 -15.48 12.02
N THR A 152 -5.09 -14.39 12.61
CA THR A 152 -5.89 -14.45 13.83
C THR A 152 -7.28 -14.99 13.52
N TRP A 153 -7.99 -15.54 14.51
CA TRP A 153 -9.38 -16.00 14.35
C TRP A 153 -10.31 -14.90 13.82
N MET A 154 -10.05 -13.64 14.20
CA MET A 154 -10.75 -12.46 13.70
C MET A 154 -10.51 -12.23 12.21
N ASP A 155 -9.27 -12.40 11.73
CA ASP A 155 -8.93 -12.30 10.31
C ASP A 155 -9.63 -13.37 9.48
N ARG A 156 -9.79 -14.58 10.03
CA ARG A 156 -10.57 -15.65 9.40
C ARG A 156 -12.05 -15.29 9.25
N ALA A 157 -12.64 -14.67 10.27
CA ALA A 157 -14.03 -14.22 10.23
C ALA A 157 -14.25 -13.11 9.19
N VAL A 158 -13.33 -12.13 9.14
CA VAL A 158 -13.37 -11.04 8.15
C VAL A 158 -13.19 -11.58 6.73
N LYS A 159 -12.23 -12.50 6.52
CA LYS A 159 -12.01 -13.15 5.21
C LYS A 159 -13.22 -13.97 4.75
N TRP A 160 -13.87 -14.68 5.67
CA TRP A 160 -15.11 -15.39 5.40
C TRP A 160 -16.25 -14.45 5.00
N MET A 161 -16.40 -13.33 5.70
CA MET A 161 -17.43 -12.33 5.41
C MET A 161 -17.18 -11.64 4.06
N GLY A 162 -15.93 -11.27 3.77
CA GLY A 162 -15.53 -10.69 2.49
C GLY A 162 -15.73 -11.63 1.30
N ASN A 163 -15.51 -12.94 1.47
CA ASN A 163 -15.75 -13.91 0.40
C ASN A 163 -17.25 -14.17 0.13
N LYS A 164 -18.11 -13.94 1.13
CA LYS A 164 -19.57 -14.15 1.01
C LYS A 164 -20.35 -12.91 0.60
N MET A 165 -19.81 -11.71 0.84
CA MET A 165 -20.37 -10.47 0.33
C MET A 165 -19.55 -10.04 -0.90
N PRO A 166 -20.04 -10.25 -2.13
CA PRO A 166 -19.41 -9.73 -3.34
C PRO A 166 -19.60 -8.21 -3.36
N LEU A 167 -18.80 -7.52 -2.56
CA LEU A 167 -18.58 -6.09 -2.67
C LEU A 167 -17.26 -5.96 -3.42
N GLU A 168 -17.33 -6.11 -4.75
CA GLU A 168 -16.21 -5.88 -5.65
C GLU A 168 -15.60 -4.47 -5.46
#